data_AF-A0A090X6D6-F1
#
_entry.id   AF-A0A090X6D6-F1
#
_cell.length_a   1.000
_cell.length_b   1.000
_cell.length_c   1.000
_cell.angle_alpha   90.00
_cell.angle_beta   90.00
_cell.angle_gamma   90.00
#
_symmetry.space_group_name_H-M   'P 1'
#
loop_
_entity.id
_entity.type
_entity.pdbx_description
1 polymer ?
#
loop_
_entity_poly.entity_id
_entity_poly.type
_entity_poly.pdbx_seq_one_letter_code
_entity_poly.pdbx_strand_id
1 'polypeptide(L)'
;MGLNLHDPGGNPNLFWRVRNLTGLRIKKWLPNGARWSGAGGRNHHVNNNIFRMSEVYLNYAEAANEAYGPNGAVPGSSLTALQAINMIRNRVGMPNVNAAYTGSKALLRERIRNERAIELCFEGIRYDDMRRWKIAHLEENKKVEFLEMRWQGSESSLYPTGFSFENVEQSQLTKTFDEKHYWWPIPNSEIEAVPTFLQTEGW
;
A
#
# COMPACT_ATOMS: atom_id res chain seq x y z
N MET A 1 15.68 -16.59 21.89
CA MET A 1 16.91 -16.82 21.10
C MET A 1 16.97 -15.73 20.04
N GLY A 2 17.71 -14.65 20.34
CA GLY A 2 17.89 -13.55 19.40
C GLY A 2 18.62 -14.05 18.16
N LEU A 3 18.09 -13.71 16.99
CA LEU A 3 18.84 -13.84 15.74
C LEU A 3 20.09 -12.97 15.91
N ASN A 4 21.24 -13.61 16.06
CA ASN A 4 22.52 -12.95 16.18
C ASN A 4 22.85 -12.35 14.81
N LEU A 5 22.55 -11.05 14.64
CA LEU A 5 22.76 -10.27 13.42
C LEU A 5 24.21 -9.75 13.33
N HIS A 6 25.20 -10.45 13.89
CA HIS A 6 26.58 -9.97 13.95
C HIS A 6 27.45 -10.49 12.80
N ASP A 7 28.04 -9.50 12.13
CA ASP A 7 29.26 -9.38 11.33
C ASP A 7 29.48 -10.28 10.09
N PRO A 8 29.44 -9.72 8.86
CA PRO A 8 29.95 -10.37 7.66
C PRO A 8 31.48 -10.22 7.57
N GLY A 9 32.20 -10.79 8.54
CA GLY A 9 33.64 -11.13 8.46
C GLY A 9 34.53 -10.16 7.66
N GLY A 10 34.50 -8.86 7.98
CA GLY A 10 35.47 -7.89 7.48
C GLY A 10 35.41 -7.55 5.99
N ASN A 11 34.36 -7.96 5.24
CA ASN A 11 34.18 -7.52 3.86
C ASN A 11 33.03 -6.50 3.77
N PRO A 12 33.33 -5.19 3.62
CA PRO A 12 32.30 -4.14 3.58
C PRO A 12 31.38 -4.24 2.35
N ASN A 13 31.72 -5.07 1.35
CA ASN A 13 30.88 -5.32 0.17
C ASN A 13 29.96 -6.54 0.32
N LEU A 14 30.02 -7.27 1.44
CA LEU A 14 29.04 -8.30 1.76
C LEU A 14 27.81 -7.63 2.37
N PHE A 15 26.95 -7.09 1.50
CA PHE A 15 25.56 -6.79 1.85
C PHE A 15 24.99 -7.98 2.63
N TRP A 16 24.58 -7.72 3.86
CA TRP A 16 23.95 -8.67 4.78
C TRP A 16 23.03 -9.62 4.00
N ARG A 17 23.31 -10.93 4.05
CA ARG A 17 22.60 -12.00 3.31
C ARG A 17 21.15 -12.23 3.77
N VAL A 18 20.40 -11.16 4.00
CA VAL A 18 18.94 -11.17 3.93
C VAL A 18 18.61 -10.62 2.55
N ARG A 19 18.43 -11.51 1.55
CA ARG A 19 18.03 -11.11 0.19
C ARG A 19 16.59 -10.59 0.21
N ASN A 20 16.37 -9.33 0.57
CA ASN A 20 15.17 -8.58 0.22
C ASN A 20 15.57 -7.28 -0.45
N LEU A 21 15.06 -7.06 -1.66
CA LEU A 21 15.44 -5.90 -2.47
C LEU A 21 15.08 -4.58 -1.77
N THR A 22 13.93 -4.55 -1.07
CA THR A 22 13.36 -3.31 -0.52
C THR A 22 13.78 -2.99 0.92
N GLY A 23 14.54 -3.85 1.59
CA GLY A 23 14.84 -3.70 3.03
C GLY A 23 13.67 -4.00 3.98
N LEU A 24 12.44 -4.18 3.47
CA LEU A 24 11.23 -4.49 4.26
C LEU A 24 10.67 -5.90 3.99
N ARG A 25 9.83 -6.40 4.91
CA ARG A 25 9.07 -7.65 4.77
C ARG A 25 7.63 -7.48 5.27
N ILE A 26 6.71 -8.24 4.68
CA ILE A 26 5.30 -8.21 5.05
C ILE A 26 5.08 -9.12 6.26
N LYS A 27 4.47 -8.57 7.32
CA LYS A 27 3.98 -9.33 8.47
C LYS A 27 2.45 -9.52 8.45
N LYS A 28 1.73 -8.71 7.68
CA LYS A 28 0.26 -8.76 7.58
C LYS A 28 -0.18 -10.16 7.14
N TRP A 29 -1.27 -10.65 7.74
CA TRP A 29 -1.82 -12.01 7.56
C TRP A 29 -0.99 -13.17 8.11
N LEU A 30 0.23 -12.94 8.63
CA LEU A 30 0.93 -13.97 9.40
C LEU A 30 0.22 -14.17 10.75
N PRO A 31 -0.17 -15.41 11.11
CA PRO A 31 -0.78 -15.68 12.40
C PRO A 31 0.14 -15.25 13.55
N ASN A 32 -0.44 -14.61 14.57
CA ASN A 32 0.29 -14.31 15.80
C ASN A 32 0.72 -15.62 16.47
N GLY A 33 2.02 -15.77 16.73
CA GLY A 33 2.56 -17.00 17.30
C GLY A 33 2.92 -18.07 16.27
N ALA A 34 2.88 -17.77 14.97
CA ALA A 34 3.49 -18.62 13.96
C ALA A 34 4.97 -18.89 14.33
N ARG A 35 5.26 -20.14 14.68
CA ARG A 35 6.61 -20.61 15.02
C ARG A 35 7.07 -21.57 13.94
N TRP A 36 8.26 -21.33 13.43
CA TRP A 36 8.90 -22.29 12.53
C TRP A 36 9.27 -23.54 13.33
N SER A 37 8.53 -24.64 13.16
CA SER A 37 8.77 -25.93 13.82
C SER A 37 9.51 -26.94 12.93
N GLY A 38 10.08 -26.50 11.81
CA GLY A 38 10.70 -27.36 10.81
C GLY A 38 9.85 -27.52 9.54
N ALA A 39 10.42 -28.19 8.53
CA ALA A 39 9.87 -28.34 7.19
C ALA A 39 8.65 -29.30 7.15
N GLY A 40 7.52 -28.89 7.72
CA GLY A 40 6.33 -29.75 7.75
C GLY A 40 5.01 -29.09 8.12
N GLY A 41 5.00 -27.80 8.50
CA GLY A 41 3.78 -27.10 8.89
C GLY A 41 2.85 -26.78 7.72
N ARG A 42 2.15 -27.77 7.18
CA ARG A 42 1.14 -27.62 6.10
C ARG A 42 -0.24 -27.17 6.58
N ASN A 43 -0.43 -27.00 7.90
CA ASN A 43 -1.73 -26.69 8.51
C ASN A 43 -1.86 -25.20 8.93
N HIS A 44 -1.04 -24.31 8.36
CA HIS A 44 -1.18 -22.88 8.60
C HIS A 44 -2.23 -22.31 7.66
N HIS A 45 -3.46 -22.17 8.16
CA HIS A 45 -4.51 -21.48 7.44
C HIS A 45 -4.34 -19.98 7.59
N VAL A 46 -4.12 -19.30 6.48
CA VAL A 46 -4.20 -17.84 6.40
C VAL A 46 -5.60 -17.49 5.92
N ASN A 47 -6.33 -16.71 6.72
CA ASN A 47 -7.61 -16.17 6.30
C ASN A 47 -7.38 -14.85 5.56
N ASN A 48 -7.57 -14.88 4.25
CA ASN A 48 -7.52 -13.70 3.40
C ASN A 48 -8.95 -13.19 3.20
N ASN A 49 -9.29 -12.10 3.88
CA ASN A 49 -10.61 -11.50 3.76
C ASN A 49 -10.73 -10.81 2.38
N ILE A 50 -11.75 -11.19 1.59
CA ILE A 50 -12.07 -10.51 0.33
C ILE A 50 -12.77 -9.18 0.60
N PHE A 51 -13.69 -9.17 1.56
CA PHE A 51 -14.40 -7.98 2.01
C PHE A 51 -14.35 -7.88 3.53
N ARG A 52 -14.22 -6.66 4.05
CA ARG A 52 -14.28 -6.40 5.49
C ARG A 52 -14.88 -5.06 5.78
N MET A 53 -15.41 -4.93 7.01
CA MET A 53 -16.13 -3.74 7.45
C MET A 53 -15.37 -2.42 7.23
N SER A 54 -14.05 -2.42 7.35
CA SER A 54 -13.27 -1.21 7.13
C SER A 54 -13.31 -0.69 5.71
N GLU A 55 -13.39 -1.59 4.73
CA GLU A 55 -13.57 -1.20 3.33
C GLU A 55 -14.93 -0.54 3.13
N VAL A 56 -15.99 -1.04 3.79
CA VAL A 56 -17.33 -0.45 3.72
C VAL A 56 -17.32 1.00 4.22
N TYR A 57 -16.68 1.27 5.36
CA TYR A 57 -16.52 2.64 5.87
C TYR A 57 -15.71 3.53 4.92
N LEU A 58 -14.65 3.00 4.30
CA LEU A 58 -13.82 3.76 3.36
C LEU A 58 -14.57 4.04 2.04
N ASN A 59 -15.31 3.07 1.51
CA ASN A 59 -16.17 3.21 0.33
C ASN A 59 -17.24 4.27 0.59
N TYR A 60 -17.88 4.20 1.76
CA TYR A 60 -18.84 5.21 2.21
C TYR A 60 -18.20 6.60 2.35
N ALA A 61 -17.05 6.71 3.02
CA ALA A 61 -16.37 7.98 3.21
C ALA A 61 -15.99 8.65 1.88
N GLU A 62 -15.51 7.86 0.91
CA GLU A 62 -15.21 8.35 -0.42
C GLU A 62 -16.47 8.85 -1.14
N ALA A 63 -17.52 8.01 -1.23
CA ALA A 63 -18.76 8.39 -1.90
C ALA A 63 -19.44 9.61 -1.25
N ALA A 64 -19.50 9.64 0.08
CA ALA A 64 -20.06 10.75 0.84
C ALA A 64 -19.28 12.05 0.63
N ASN A 65 -17.94 11.98 0.58
CA ASN A 65 -17.10 13.15 0.33
C ASN A 65 -17.31 13.70 -1.09
N GLU A 66 -17.40 12.83 -2.09
CA GLU A 66 -17.64 13.27 -3.47
C GLU A 66 -19.02 13.90 -3.64
N ALA A 67 -20.06 13.33 -3.04
CA ALA A 67 -21.43 13.83 -3.15
C ALA A 67 -21.67 15.08 -2.27
N TYR A 68 -21.41 14.98 -0.97
CA TYR A 68 -21.84 15.98 0.03
C TYR A 68 -20.67 16.73 0.70
N GLY A 69 -19.45 16.23 0.54
CA GLY A 69 -18.24 16.80 1.13
C GLY A 69 -17.98 16.37 2.56
N PRO A 70 -16.93 16.93 3.20
CA PRO A 70 -16.40 16.42 4.47
C PRO A 70 -17.43 16.31 5.59
N ASN A 71 -18.23 17.35 5.76
CA ASN A 71 -19.23 17.49 6.82
C ASN A 71 -20.67 17.47 6.30
N GLY A 72 -20.87 17.15 5.01
CA GLY A 72 -22.20 17.12 4.42
C GLY A 72 -23.04 15.97 4.99
N ALA A 73 -24.30 16.25 5.30
CA ALA A 73 -25.25 15.23 5.73
C ALA A 73 -25.65 14.35 4.53
N VAL A 74 -25.53 13.04 4.69
CA VAL A 74 -25.90 12.07 3.67
C VAL A 74 -27.30 11.55 3.97
N PRO A 75 -28.27 11.63 3.04
CA PRO A 75 -29.61 11.08 3.25
C PRO A 75 -29.56 9.59 3.61
N GLY A 76 -30.24 9.21 4.70
CA GLY A 76 -30.31 7.82 5.16
C GLY A 76 -29.09 7.32 5.94
N SER A 77 -28.13 8.19 6.25
CA SER A 77 -26.99 7.85 7.11
C SER A 77 -26.81 8.87 8.24
N SER A 78 -26.35 8.39 9.40
CA SER A 78 -26.02 9.24 10.55
C SER A 78 -24.58 9.78 10.51
N LEU A 79 -23.75 9.30 9.57
CA LEU A 79 -22.34 9.64 9.50
C LEU A 79 -22.03 10.60 8.35
N THR A 80 -21.20 11.60 8.59
CA THR A 80 -20.54 12.35 7.51
C THR A 80 -19.35 11.57 6.94
N ALA A 81 -18.81 12.02 5.81
CA ALA A 81 -17.57 11.44 5.26
C ALA A 81 -16.41 11.48 6.26
N LEU A 82 -16.24 12.62 6.95
CA LEU A 82 -15.22 12.82 7.98
C LEU A 82 -15.42 11.88 9.18
N GLN A 83 -16.66 11.67 9.61
CA GLN A 83 -16.94 10.75 10.72
C GLN A 83 -16.63 9.30 10.32
N ALA A 84 -17.00 8.89 9.11
CA ALA A 84 -16.74 7.52 8.64
C ALA A 84 -15.25 7.18 8.55
N ILE A 85 -14.41 8.07 8.03
CA ILE A 85 -12.95 7.85 8.03
C ILE A 85 -12.39 7.82 9.46
N ASN A 86 -12.92 8.66 10.36
CA ASN A 86 -12.48 8.67 11.76
C ASN A 86 -12.87 7.38 12.51
N MET A 87 -13.91 6.64 12.11
CA MET A 87 -14.22 5.32 12.67
C MET A 87 -13.05 4.34 12.49
N ILE A 88 -12.37 4.38 11.34
CA ILE A 88 -11.20 3.53 11.06
C ILE A 88 -10.00 3.94 11.91
N ARG A 89 -9.76 5.25 12.00
CA ARG A 89 -8.63 5.82 12.73
C ARG A 89 -8.75 5.53 14.23
N ASN A 90 -9.93 5.75 14.79
CA ASN A 90 -10.19 5.56 16.22
C ASN A 90 -10.09 4.08 16.64
N ARG A 91 -10.43 3.13 15.75
CA ARG A 91 -10.28 1.68 16.01
C ARG A 91 -8.84 1.31 16.39
N VAL A 92 -7.84 2.00 15.84
CA VAL A 92 -6.41 1.73 16.09
C VAL A 92 -5.76 2.79 16.99
N GLY A 93 -6.55 3.66 17.63
CA GLY A 93 -6.05 4.73 18.50
C GLY A 93 -5.34 5.87 17.76
N MET A 94 -5.53 5.98 16.44
CA MET A 94 -5.02 7.12 15.68
C MET A 94 -5.89 8.36 15.93
N PRO A 95 -5.30 9.57 16.01
CA PRO A 95 -6.08 10.79 16.18
C PRO A 95 -7.00 11.00 14.99
N ASN A 96 -8.12 11.70 15.18
CA ASN A 96 -9.00 12.11 14.09
C ASN A 96 -8.24 12.86 12.98
N VAL A 97 -8.79 12.89 11.77
CA VAL A 97 -8.22 13.64 10.65
C VAL A 97 -7.99 15.10 11.06
N ASN A 98 -6.78 15.60 10.81
CA ASN A 98 -6.41 16.98 11.11
C ASN A 98 -7.30 17.95 10.32
N ALA A 99 -7.75 19.03 10.96
CA ALA A 99 -8.60 20.05 10.37
C ALA A 99 -8.05 20.68 9.08
N ALA A 100 -6.72 20.68 8.90
CA ALA A 100 -6.07 21.13 7.67
C ALA A 100 -6.53 20.36 6.42
N TYR A 101 -7.03 19.12 6.57
CA TYR A 101 -7.51 18.28 5.47
C TYR A 101 -9.03 18.26 5.31
N THR A 102 -9.79 19.00 6.14
CA THR A 102 -11.26 18.90 6.17
C THR A 102 -11.97 20.11 5.53
N GLY A 103 -11.20 21.10 5.07
CA GLY A 103 -11.74 22.35 4.51
C GLY A 103 -12.39 22.21 3.13
N SER A 104 -12.14 21.14 2.38
CA SER A 104 -12.74 20.93 1.07
C SER A 104 -12.84 19.45 0.68
N LYS A 105 -13.68 19.16 -0.34
CA LYS A 105 -13.79 17.83 -0.94
C LYS A 105 -12.43 17.32 -1.43
N ALA A 106 -11.64 18.18 -2.07
CA ALA A 106 -10.35 17.81 -2.64
C ALA A 106 -9.33 17.44 -1.57
N LEU A 107 -9.26 18.22 -0.48
CA LEU A 107 -8.34 17.95 0.62
C LEU A 107 -8.70 16.64 1.35
N LEU A 108 -9.98 16.42 1.62
CA LEU A 108 -10.40 15.19 2.30
C LEU A 108 -10.26 13.97 1.37
N ARG A 109 -10.47 14.12 0.05
CA ARG A 109 -10.28 13.05 -0.93
C ARG A 109 -8.88 12.46 -0.85
N GLU A 110 -7.85 13.30 -0.90
CA GLU A 110 -6.47 12.83 -0.82
C GLU A 110 -6.18 12.16 0.54
N ARG A 111 -6.78 12.67 1.62
CA ARG A 111 -6.68 12.02 2.92
C ARG A 111 -7.36 10.65 2.96
N ILE A 112 -8.54 10.51 2.37
CA ILE A 112 -9.27 9.23 2.24
C ILE A 112 -8.45 8.24 1.40
N ARG A 113 -7.88 8.68 0.28
CA ARG A 113 -7.01 7.86 -0.58
C ARG A 113 -5.81 7.33 0.18
N ASN A 114 -5.16 8.17 0.98
CA ASN A 114 -4.04 7.76 1.82
C ASN A 114 -4.47 6.76 2.91
N GLU A 115 -5.58 7.03 3.61
CA GLU A 115 -6.08 6.12 4.65
C GLU A 115 -6.45 4.75 4.06
N ARG A 116 -7.07 4.73 2.89
CA ARG A 116 -7.38 3.51 2.14
C ARG A 116 -6.12 2.74 1.77
N ALA A 117 -5.08 3.42 1.31
CA ALA A 117 -3.80 2.80 0.97
C ALA A 117 -3.13 2.12 2.17
N ILE A 118 -3.20 2.75 3.35
CA ILE A 118 -2.63 2.20 4.59
C ILE A 118 -3.47 1.04 5.11
N GLU A 119 -4.77 1.27 5.28
CA GLU A 119 -5.69 0.30 5.89
C GLU A 119 -5.75 -0.99 5.06
N LEU A 120 -5.88 -0.87 3.73
CA LEU A 120 -6.02 -1.99 2.79
C LEU A 120 -4.70 -2.41 2.13
N CYS A 121 -3.56 -2.02 2.71
CA CYS A 121 -2.24 -2.39 2.18
C CYS A 121 -2.10 -3.92 2.13
N PHE A 122 -1.60 -4.46 1.01
CA PHE A 122 -1.47 -5.90 0.75
C PHE A 122 -2.79 -6.69 0.74
N GLU A 123 -3.90 -6.04 0.37
CA GLU A 123 -5.22 -6.69 0.21
C GLU A 123 -5.69 -6.74 -1.26
N GLY A 124 -4.80 -6.47 -2.22
CA GLY A 124 -5.11 -6.54 -3.66
C GLY A 124 -5.82 -5.31 -4.24
N ILE A 125 -6.22 -4.35 -3.42
CA ILE A 125 -7.08 -3.23 -3.85
C ILE A 125 -6.29 -2.05 -4.46
N ARG A 126 -5.01 -1.88 -4.11
CA ARG A 126 -4.24 -0.68 -4.51
C ARG A 126 -4.11 -0.50 -6.02
N TYR A 127 -3.98 -1.59 -6.77
CA TYR A 127 -3.89 -1.54 -8.22
C TYR A 127 -5.18 -0.96 -8.84
N ASP A 128 -6.33 -1.46 -8.41
CA ASP A 128 -7.63 -1.01 -8.92
C ASP A 128 -7.99 0.40 -8.44
N ASP A 129 -7.61 0.76 -7.20
CA ASP A 129 -7.74 2.12 -6.69
C ASP A 129 -6.98 3.14 -7.56
N MET A 130 -5.72 2.87 -7.90
CA MET A 130 -4.95 3.77 -8.77
C MET A 130 -5.52 3.85 -10.19
N ARG A 131 -6.13 2.75 -10.68
CA ARG A 131 -6.78 2.68 -12.00
C ARG A 131 -8.06 3.49 -12.06
N ARG A 132 -8.98 3.29 -11.11
CA ARG A 132 -10.27 4.00 -11.08
C ARG A 132 -10.11 5.49 -10.80
N TRP A 133 -9.09 5.88 -10.03
CA TRP A 133 -8.76 7.28 -9.78
C TRP A 133 -7.99 7.93 -10.94
N LYS A 134 -7.58 7.16 -11.94
CA LYS A 134 -6.78 7.65 -13.09
C LYS A 134 -5.49 8.36 -12.66
N ILE A 135 -4.80 7.83 -11.64
CA ILE A 135 -3.52 8.41 -11.14
C ILE A 135 -2.30 7.51 -11.38
N ALA A 136 -2.51 6.25 -11.78
CA ALA A 136 -1.42 5.29 -12.01
C ALA A 136 -0.33 5.75 -13.00
N HIS A 137 -0.68 6.58 -14.00
CA HIS A 137 0.24 7.09 -15.01
C HIS A 137 1.11 8.27 -14.52
N LEU A 138 0.81 8.83 -13.35
CA LEU A 138 1.55 9.97 -12.80
C LEU A 138 2.93 9.53 -12.30
N GLU A 139 3.93 10.39 -12.49
CA GLU A 139 5.33 10.03 -12.31
C GLU A 139 5.66 9.68 -10.85
N GLU A 140 5.04 10.37 -9.89
CA GLU A 140 5.16 10.07 -8.47
C GLU A 140 4.73 8.65 -8.10
N ASN A 141 3.83 8.02 -8.87
CA ASN A 141 3.38 6.66 -8.63
C ASN A 141 4.28 5.59 -9.30
N LYS A 142 5.14 6.03 -10.24
CA LYS A 142 6.09 5.15 -10.95
C LYS A 142 7.40 4.96 -10.22
N LYS A 143 7.74 5.87 -9.30
CA LYS A 143 8.93 5.79 -8.46
C LYS A 143 8.97 4.50 -7.63
N VAL A 144 10.17 3.95 -7.49
CA VAL A 144 10.48 2.80 -6.65
C VAL A 144 11.56 3.21 -5.67
N GLU A 145 11.28 3.04 -4.39
CA GLU A 145 12.19 3.38 -3.31
C GLU A 145 12.47 2.13 -2.48
N PHE A 146 13.73 1.96 -2.08
CA PHE A 146 14.16 0.91 -1.16
C PHE A 146 14.58 1.53 0.18
N LEU A 147 14.32 0.82 1.26
CA LEU A 147 14.89 1.17 2.56
C LEU A 147 16.30 0.58 2.63
N GLU A 148 17.32 1.42 2.52
CA GLU A 148 18.70 1.02 2.73
C GLU A 148 19.04 1.05 4.22
N MET A 149 19.56 -0.07 4.71
CA MET A 149 20.08 -0.21 6.06
C MET A 149 21.59 -0.32 6.00
N ARG A 150 22.30 0.63 6.61
CA ARG A 150 23.77 0.65 6.62
C ARG A 150 24.28 0.60 8.06
N TRP A 151 25.25 -0.26 8.30
CA TRP A 151 25.96 -0.35 9.58
C TRP A 151 26.94 0.81 9.69
N GLN A 152 26.90 1.55 10.80
CA GLN A 152 27.71 2.74 11.04
C GLN A 152 28.98 2.46 11.87
N GLY A 153 29.31 1.20 12.11
CA GLY A 153 30.52 0.80 12.84
C GLY A 153 30.30 0.63 14.34
N SER A 154 29.48 1.49 14.97
CA SER A 154 29.16 1.41 16.39
C SER A 154 27.82 2.08 16.73
N GLU A 155 27.28 1.74 17.89
CA GLU A 155 26.16 2.48 18.48
C GLU A 155 26.60 3.90 18.86
N SER A 156 25.71 4.87 18.67
CA SER A 156 25.92 6.27 19.02
C SER A 156 24.59 6.91 19.44
N SER A 157 24.62 8.13 19.97
CA SER A 157 23.39 8.87 20.27
C SER A 157 22.51 9.11 19.03
N LEU A 158 23.14 9.24 17.85
CA LEU A 158 22.45 9.42 16.57
C LEU A 158 21.94 8.10 15.99
N TYR A 159 22.67 7.01 16.21
CA TYR A 159 22.30 5.65 15.79
C TYR A 159 22.32 4.70 16.99
N PRO A 160 21.24 4.68 17.80
CA PRO A 160 21.20 3.87 19.02
C PRO A 160 21.35 2.37 18.76
N THR A 161 21.00 1.91 17.55
CA THR A 161 21.17 0.52 17.13
C THR A 161 22.44 0.29 16.30
N GLY A 162 23.25 1.32 16.08
CA GLY A 162 24.41 1.31 15.17
C GLY A 162 24.06 1.25 13.68
N PHE A 163 22.78 1.31 13.32
CA PHE A 163 22.32 1.31 11.92
C PHE A 163 21.72 2.66 11.54
N SER A 164 22.00 3.09 10.31
CA SER A 164 21.28 4.17 9.64
C SER A 164 20.25 3.60 8.67
N PHE A 165 19.12 4.28 8.53
CA PHE A 165 18.02 3.93 7.64
C PHE A 165 17.74 5.09 6.70
N GLU A 166 17.78 4.85 5.40
CA GLU A 166 17.54 5.86 4.38
C GLU A 166 16.63 5.30 3.29
N ASN A 167 15.64 6.07 2.85
CA ASN A 167 14.85 5.73 1.68
C ASN A 167 15.62 6.21 0.44
N VAL A 168 16.01 5.28 -0.42
CA VAL A 168 16.78 5.55 -1.63
C VAL A 168 15.95 5.23 -2.86
N GLU A 169 15.70 6.24 -3.69
CA GLU A 169 15.05 6.08 -4.99
C GLU A 169 15.94 5.27 -5.94
N GLN A 170 15.36 4.23 -6.53
CA GLN A 170 16.05 3.31 -7.41
C GLN A 170 15.88 3.76 -8.86
N SER A 171 16.83 4.56 -9.35
CA SER A 171 16.77 5.15 -10.70
C SER A 171 16.73 4.13 -11.84
N GLN A 172 17.20 2.90 -11.59
CA GLN A 172 17.17 1.80 -12.56
C GLN A 172 15.85 1.01 -12.57
N LEU A 173 14.98 1.24 -11.58
CA LEU A 173 13.71 0.53 -11.43
C LEU A 173 12.56 1.53 -11.54
N THR A 174 12.04 1.70 -12.73
CA THR A 174 10.85 2.53 -12.97
C THR A 174 9.69 1.66 -13.38
N LYS A 175 8.52 1.87 -12.77
CA LYS A 175 7.29 1.20 -13.22
C LYS A 175 6.81 1.85 -14.51
N THR A 176 6.56 1.04 -15.54
CA THR A 176 5.95 1.52 -16.78
C THR A 176 4.44 1.45 -16.67
N PHE A 177 3.76 2.60 -16.70
CA PHE A 177 2.30 2.68 -16.76
C PHE A 177 1.87 3.91 -17.56
N ASP A 178 1.52 3.67 -18.81
CA ASP A 178 0.91 4.66 -19.73
C ASP A 178 -0.62 4.56 -19.74
N GLU A 179 -1.30 5.54 -20.34
CA GLU A 179 -2.77 5.61 -20.35
C GLU A 179 -3.47 4.37 -20.93
N LYS A 180 -2.88 3.72 -21.94
CA LYS A 180 -3.40 2.46 -22.49
C LYS A 180 -3.51 1.34 -21.44
N HIS A 181 -2.65 1.33 -20.42
CA HIS A 181 -2.62 0.31 -19.38
C HIS A 181 -3.76 0.44 -18.36
N TYR A 182 -4.61 1.46 -18.48
CA TYR A 182 -5.88 1.48 -17.73
C TYR A 182 -6.81 0.35 -18.15
N TRP A 183 -6.70 -0.12 -19.38
CA TRP A 183 -7.48 -1.23 -19.92
C TRP A 183 -6.58 -2.43 -20.18
N TRP A 184 -7.14 -3.62 -20.03
CA TRP A 184 -6.45 -4.84 -20.44
C TRP A 184 -6.55 -5.00 -21.96
N PRO A 185 -5.47 -5.40 -22.64
CA PRO A 185 -5.56 -5.77 -24.04
C PRO A 185 -6.48 -6.99 -24.19
N ILE A 186 -7.34 -6.95 -25.20
CA ILE A 186 -8.10 -8.14 -25.61
C ILE A 186 -7.12 -9.04 -26.37
N PRO A 187 -7.05 -10.36 -26.07
CA PRO A 187 -6.17 -11.27 -26.80
C PRO A 187 -6.44 -11.25 -28.30
N ASN A 188 -5.39 -11.23 -29.13
CA ASN A 188 -5.52 -11.13 -30.60
C ASN A 188 -6.38 -12.25 -31.19
N SER A 189 -6.34 -13.46 -30.62
CA SER A 189 -7.18 -14.58 -31.06
C SER A 189 -8.67 -14.29 -30.97
N GLU A 190 -9.12 -13.48 -30.01
CA GLU A 190 -10.52 -13.11 -29.84
C GLU A 190 -10.94 -12.04 -30.87
N ILE A 191 -10.04 -11.11 -31.18
CA ILE A 191 -10.28 -10.07 -32.19
C ILE A 191 -10.31 -10.69 -33.59
N GLU A 192 -9.38 -11.59 -33.88
CA GLU A 192 -9.33 -12.32 -35.15
C GLU A 192 -10.56 -13.23 -35.33
N ALA A 193 -11.10 -13.79 -34.24
CA ALA A 193 -12.31 -14.60 -34.28
C ALA A 193 -13.58 -13.78 -34.58
N VAL A 194 -13.65 -12.52 -34.11
CA VAL A 194 -14.81 -11.65 -34.30
C VAL A 194 -14.36 -10.29 -34.86
N PRO A 195 -14.24 -10.14 -36.20
CA PRO A 195 -13.71 -8.92 -36.83
C PRO A 195 -14.50 -7.63 -36.56
N THR A 196 -15.74 -7.73 -36.04
CA THR A 196 -16.53 -6.57 -35.63
C THR A 196 -16.13 -6.01 -34.26
N PHE A 197 -15.36 -6.76 -33.47
CA PHE A 197 -14.93 -6.35 -32.14
C PHE A 197 -13.63 -5.56 -32.23
N LEU A 198 -13.67 -4.30 -31.78
CA LEU A 198 -12.50 -3.41 -31.79
C LEU A 198 -11.62 -3.67 -30.57
N GLN A 199 -10.31 -3.49 -30.74
CA GLN A 199 -9.34 -3.55 -29.65
C GLN A 199 -9.54 -2.39 -28.67
N THR A 200 -9.08 -2.58 -27.43
CA THR A 200 -8.98 -1.48 -26.45
C THR A 200 -7.97 -0.43 -26.91
N GLU A 201 -8.30 0.84 -26.67
CA GLU A 201 -7.50 1.96 -27.16
C GLU A 201 -6.03 1.88 -26.74
N GLY A 202 -5.12 1.97 -27.72
CA GLY A 202 -3.66 1.96 -27.51
C GLY A 202 -2.99 0.57 -27.51
N TRP A 203 -3.76 -0.51 -27.68
CA TRP A 203 -3.26 -1.89 -27.79
C TRP A 203 -3.33 -2.45 -29.20
#